data_AF-A0A7S0RKN8-F1
#
_entry.id   AF-A0A7S0RKN8-F1
#
_cell.length_a   1.000
_cell.length_b   1.000
_cell.length_c   1.000
_cell.angle_alpha   90.00
_cell.angle_beta   90.00
_cell.angle_gamma   90.00
#
_symmetry.space_group_name_H-M   'P 1'
#
loop_
_entity.id
_entity.type
_entity.pdbx_description
1 polymer ?
#
loop_
_entity_poly.entity_id
_entity_poly.type
_entity_poly.pdbx_seq_one_letter_code
_entity_poly.pdbx_strand_id
1 'polypeptide(L)'
;EDAGDEVGAGAEKAEKVEAEGAEEADDGAFFASSWLTKVAHGTAEVLLEQLLTVDKLSEKGAQQVAADLEYLCNVYAALGEVVPLPLNTFMRCAVAERDAYPTMTLEFPELDTKVYHAVAKMRTIPLEASS
;
A
#
# COMPACT_ATOMS: atom_id res chain seq x y z
N GLU A 1 6.78 -72.01 -1.22
CA GLU A 1 6.29 -70.98 -2.15
C GLU A 1 6.27 -69.67 -1.37
N ASP A 2 7.12 -68.74 -1.80
CA ASP A 2 7.40 -67.45 -1.19
C ASP A 2 6.76 -66.38 -2.07
N ALA A 3 5.94 -65.51 -1.48
CA ALA A 3 5.38 -64.32 -2.14
C ALA A 3 5.04 -63.31 -1.04
N GLY A 4 6.07 -62.61 -0.58
CA GLY A 4 5.96 -61.49 0.33
C GLY A 4 5.32 -60.27 -0.32
N ASP A 5 4.48 -59.63 0.48
CA ASP A 5 3.77 -58.37 0.30
C ASP A 5 4.75 -57.19 0.05
N GLU A 6 4.77 -56.62 -1.17
CA GLU A 6 5.58 -55.43 -1.51
C GLU A 6 4.80 -54.40 -2.36
N VAL A 7 3.49 -54.21 -2.13
CA VAL A 7 2.68 -53.28 -2.96
C VAL A 7 2.34 -51.95 -2.26
N GLY A 8 2.64 -51.77 -0.97
CA GLY A 8 2.24 -50.56 -0.22
C GLY A 8 3.22 -49.37 -0.25
N ALA A 9 4.53 -49.61 -0.33
CA ALA A 9 5.55 -48.59 0.00
C ALA A 9 5.73 -47.47 -1.05
N GLY A 10 5.32 -47.70 -2.29
CA GLY A 10 5.46 -46.73 -3.38
C GLY A 10 4.41 -45.62 -3.37
N ALA A 11 3.18 -45.95 -2.95
CA ALA A 11 2.06 -45.00 -2.94
C ALA A 11 2.15 -44.02 -1.76
N GLU A 12 2.43 -44.50 -0.55
CA GLU A 12 2.63 -43.64 0.63
C GLU A 12 3.82 -42.68 0.46
N LYS A 13 4.88 -43.12 -0.23
CA LYS A 13 6.05 -42.28 -0.49
C LYS A 13 5.76 -41.19 -1.53
N ALA A 14 4.94 -41.47 -2.53
CA ALA A 14 4.53 -40.47 -3.52
C ALA A 14 3.58 -39.42 -2.89
N GLU A 15 2.60 -39.87 -2.12
CA GLU A 15 1.65 -39.00 -1.40
C GLU A 15 2.37 -38.09 -0.39
N LYS A 16 3.36 -38.63 0.33
CA LYS A 16 4.18 -37.84 1.26
C LYS A 16 5.03 -36.79 0.56
N VAL A 17 5.64 -37.11 -0.59
CA VAL A 17 6.47 -36.15 -1.35
C VAL A 17 5.62 -35.04 -1.97
N GLU A 18 4.41 -35.35 -2.43
CA GLU A 18 3.48 -34.32 -2.92
C GLU A 18 2.93 -33.45 -1.78
N ALA A 19 2.66 -34.04 -0.60
CA ALA A 19 2.24 -33.30 0.58
C ALA A 19 3.35 -32.36 1.10
N GLU A 20 4.60 -32.85 1.22
CA GLU A 20 5.76 -32.03 1.62
C GLU A 20 6.05 -30.92 0.60
N GLY A 21 5.93 -31.19 -0.70
CA GLY A 21 6.08 -30.18 -1.74
C GLY A 21 4.94 -29.15 -1.77
N ALA A 22 3.73 -29.54 -1.38
CA ALA A 22 2.59 -28.63 -1.23
C ALA A 22 2.72 -27.76 0.02
N GLU A 23 3.19 -28.31 1.15
CA GLU A 23 3.48 -27.55 2.37
C GLU A 23 4.63 -26.56 2.16
N GLU A 24 5.73 -26.96 1.52
CA GLU A 24 6.84 -26.03 1.21
C GLU A 24 6.41 -24.91 0.24
N ALA A 25 5.53 -25.20 -0.72
CA ALA A 25 4.99 -24.20 -1.63
C ALA A 25 4.05 -23.22 -0.92
N ASP A 26 3.24 -23.70 0.02
CA ASP A 26 2.33 -22.86 0.83
C ASP A 26 3.11 -21.96 1.79
N ASP A 27 4.11 -22.51 2.49
CA ASP A 27 5.01 -21.74 3.37
C ASP A 27 5.81 -20.68 2.59
N GLY A 28 6.30 -21.04 1.40
CA GLY A 28 6.99 -20.11 0.50
C GLY A 28 6.09 -18.97 0.02
N ALA A 29 4.83 -19.29 -0.34
CA ALA A 29 3.85 -18.30 -0.78
C ALA A 29 3.43 -17.38 0.38
N PHE A 30 3.20 -17.93 1.57
CA PHE A 30 2.89 -17.17 2.78
C PHE A 30 4.04 -16.23 3.15
N PHE A 31 5.28 -16.71 3.14
CA PHE A 31 6.45 -15.89 3.41
C PHE A 31 6.57 -14.75 2.38
N ALA A 32 6.44 -15.06 1.09
CA ALA A 32 6.52 -14.05 0.03
C ALA A 32 5.42 -12.98 0.17
N SER A 33 4.19 -13.39 0.46
CA SER A 33 3.07 -12.47 0.73
C SER A 33 3.36 -11.59 1.94
N SER A 34 3.73 -12.17 3.09
CA SER A 34 4.05 -11.41 4.30
C SER A 34 5.22 -10.44 4.09
N TRP A 35 6.23 -10.84 3.33
CA TRP A 35 7.35 -9.98 2.97
C TRP A 35 6.90 -8.83 2.07
N LEU A 36 6.09 -9.09 1.03
CA LEU A 36 5.53 -8.06 0.15
C LEU A 36 4.68 -7.04 0.90
N THR A 37 3.82 -7.46 1.82
CA THR A 37 3.03 -6.56 2.67
C THR A 37 3.94 -5.63 3.48
N LYS A 38 5.01 -6.16 4.08
CA LYS A 38 5.99 -5.36 4.84
C LYS A 38 6.73 -4.35 3.95
N VAL A 39 7.13 -4.78 2.75
CA VAL A 39 7.79 -3.90 1.76
C VAL A 39 6.83 -2.79 1.32
N ALA A 40 5.57 -3.12 1.04
CA ALA A 40 4.55 -2.14 0.67
C ALA A 40 4.43 -1.09 1.78
N HIS A 41 4.13 -1.51 3.02
CA HIS A 41 3.97 -0.60 4.16
C HIS A 41 5.18 0.29 4.40
N GLY A 42 6.39 -0.30 4.42
CA GLY A 42 7.63 0.47 4.61
C GLY A 42 7.88 1.46 3.47
N THR A 43 7.53 1.10 2.23
CA THR A 43 7.62 2.01 1.07
C THR A 43 6.68 3.20 1.24
N ALA A 44 5.44 2.97 1.69
CA ALA A 44 4.50 4.06 1.90
C ALA A 44 4.92 5.02 3.02
N GLU A 45 5.45 4.49 4.12
CA GLU A 45 5.95 5.30 5.24
C GLU A 45 7.10 6.20 4.79
N VAL A 46 8.13 5.62 4.17
CA VAL A 46 9.28 6.38 3.67
C VAL A 46 8.86 7.39 2.60
N LEU A 47 7.97 7.02 1.68
CA LEU A 47 7.49 7.94 0.65
C LEU A 47 6.77 9.14 1.26
N LEU A 48 5.88 8.90 2.23
CA LEU A 48 5.16 9.98 2.90
C LEU A 48 6.14 10.91 3.62
N GLU A 49 7.12 10.37 4.33
CA GLU A 49 8.17 11.17 4.97
C GLU A 49 8.87 12.06 3.96
N GLN A 50 9.30 11.51 2.82
CA GLN A 50 9.97 12.30 1.77
C GLN A 50 9.06 13.38 1.19
N LEU A 51 7.80 13.05 0.89
CA LEU A 51 6.82 14.03 0.40
C LEU A 51 6.63 15.19 1.38
N LEU A 52 6.59 14.92 2.68
CA LEU A 52 6.43 15.93 3.71
C LEU A 52 7.68 16.81 3.94
N THR A 53 8.85 16.43 3.41
CA THR A 53 10.04 17.29 3.41
C THR A 53 10.03 18.37 2.34
N VAL A 54 9.10 18.32 1.38
CA VAL A 54 9.02 19.31 0.30
C VAL A 54 8.47 20.64 0.84
N ASP A 55 9.27 21.70 0.78
CA ASP A 55 8.89 23.01 1.34
C ASP A 55 7.72 23.68 0.61
N LYS A 56 7.71 23.60 -0.73
CA LYS A 56 6.69 24.25 -1.57
C LYS A 56 6.29 23.36 -2.73
N LEU A 57 5.00 23.11 -2.84
CA LEU A 57 4.40 22.30 -3.87
C LEU A 57 3.71 23.21 -4.89
N SER A 58 4.34 23.38 -6.06
CA SER A 58 3.74 24.08 -7.20
C SER A 58 2.57 23.29 -7.77
N GLU A 59 1.66 23.94 -8.51
CA GLU A 59 0.52 23.25 -9.13
C GLU A 59 0.94 22.10 -10.04
N LYS A 60 1.94 22.36 -10.90
CA LYS A 60 2.50 21.35 -11.80
C LYS A 60 3.16 20.20 -11.01
N GLY A 61 3.82 20.51 -9.90
CA GLY A 61 4.44 19.51 -9.02
C GLY A 61 3.40 18.67 -8.29
N ALA A 62 2.30 19.30 -7.84
CA ALA A 62 1.19 18.61 -7.20
C ALA A 62 0.52 17.60 -8.14
N GLN A 63 0.30 17.99 -9.40
CA GLN A 63 -0.20 17.10 -10.45
C GLN A 63 0.74 15.92 -10.72
N GLN A 64 2.06 16.15 -10.78
CA GLN A 64 3.05 15.08 -10.97
C GLN A 64 3.04 14.09 -9.80
N VAL A 65 3.11 14.59 -8.56
CA VAL A 65 3.06 13.74 -7.37
C VAL A 65 1.77 12.94 -7.31
N ALA A 66 0.63 13.54 -7.67
CA ALA A 66 -0.63 12.84 -7.68
C ALA A 66 -0.67 11.71 -8.72
N ALA A 67 -0.13 11.93 -9.92
CA ALA A 67 -0.02 10.89 -10.94
C ALA A 67 0.91 9.75 -10.47
N ASP A 68 2.03 10.07 -9.81
CA ASP A 68 2.95 9.08 -9.25
C ASP A 68 2.26 8.27 -8.13
N LEU A 69 1.48 8.92 -7.27
CA LEU A 69 0.71 8.26 -6.21
C LEU A 69 -0.44 7.41 -6.77
N GLU A 70 -1.09 7.83 -7.84
CA GLU A 70 -2.12 7.04 -8.52
C GLU A 70 -1.50 5.76 -9.12
N TYR A 71 -0.33 5.87 -9.74
CA TYR A 71 0.40 4.69 -10.21
C TYR A 71 0.76 3.75 -9.04
N LEU A 72 1.23 4.29 -7.91
CA LEU A 72 1.49 3.50 -6.71
C LEU A 72 0.22 2.80 -6.19
N CYS A 73 -0.94 3.46 -6.24
CA CYS A 73 -2.21 2.83 -5.86
C CYS A 73 -2.54 1.60 -6.73
N ASN A 74 -2.24 1.67 -8.04
CA ASN A 74 -2.43 0.54 -8.95
C ASN A 74 -1.49 -0.63 -8.61
N VAL A 75 -0.25 -0.34 -8.22
CA VAL A 75 0.70 -1.35 -7.73
C VAL A 75 0.19 -2.02 -6.46
N TYR A 76 -0.31 -1.24 -5.49
CA TYR A 76 -0.91 -1.75 -4.27
C TYR A 76 -2.11 -2.67 -4.56
N ALA A 77 -3.02 -2.24 -5.43
CA ALA A 77 -4.17 -3.05 -5.83
C ALA A 77 -3.73 -4.38 -6.47
N ALA A 78 -2.69 -4.37 -7.30
CA ALA A 78 -2.14 -5.59 -7.91
C ALA A 78 -1.49 -6.53 -6.88
N LEU A 79 -0.99 -6.01 -5.76
CA LEU A 79 -0.47 -6.78 -4.64
C LEU A 79 -1.56 -7.24 -3.66
N GLY A 80 -2.82 -6.81 -3.83
CA GLY A 80 -3.89 -7.05 -2.86
C GLY A 80 -3.82 -6.18 -1.60
N GLU A 81 -3.00 -5.12 -1.62
CA GLU A 81 -2.75 -4.23 -0.50
C GLU A 81 -3.62 -2.97 -0.56
N VAL A 82 -3.94 -2.42 0.61
CA VAL A 82 -4.67 -1.15 0.73
C VAL A 82 -3.67 -0.01 0.91
N VAL A 83 -3.84 1.06 0.14
CA VAL A 83 -3.00 2.26 0.26
C VAL A 83 -3.25 2.94 1.61
N PRO A 84 -2.20 3.26 2.39
CA PRO A 84 -2.37 3.94 3.66
C PRO A 84 -3.08 5.28 3.51
N LEU A 85 -4.02 5.55 4.43
CA LEU A 85 -4.82 6.77 4.46
C LEU A 85 -4.01 8.07 4.35
N PRO A 86 -2.83 8.22 4.99
CA PRO A 86 -2.03 9.44 4.84
C PRO A 86 -1.57 9.72 3.40
N LEU A 87 -1.18 8.69 2.63
CA LEU A 87 -0.80 8.86 1.22
C LEU A 87 -2.02 9.17 0.35
N ASN A 88 -3.14 8.51 0.61
CA ASN A 88 -4.40 8.80 -0.09
C ASN A 88 -4.85 10.26 0.16
N THR A 89 -4.74 10.70 1.42
CA THR A 89 -4.98 12.09 1.82
C THR A 89 -4.07 13.04 1.07
N PHE A 90 -2.76 12.74 1.00
CA PHE A 90 -1.80 13.56 0.26
C PHE A 90 -2.21 13.70 -1.21
N MET A 91 -2.50 12.59 -1.89
CA MET A 91 -2.89 12.57 -3.30
C MET A 91 -4.13 13.42 -3.56
N ARG A 92 -5.20 13.24 -2.76
CA ARG A 92 -6.43 14.04 -2.87
C ARG A 92 -6.16 15.52 -2.67
N CYS A 93 -5.38 15.85 -1.64
CA CYS A 93 -5.02 17.23 -1.33
C CYS A 93 -4.13 17.85 -2.42
N ALA A 94 -3.27 17.08 -3.08
CA ALA A 94 -2.37 17.58 -4.11
C ALA A 94 -3.15 18.12 -5.32
N VAL A 95 -4.23 17.44 -5.72
CA VAL A 95 -5.03 17.81 -6.91
C VAL A 95 -6.27 18.63 -6.62
N ALA A 96 -6.63 18.81 -5.35
CA ALA A 96 -7.81 19.57 -4.98
C ALA A 96 -7.73 21.01 -5.51
N GLU A 97 -8.86 21.50 -6.05
CA GLU A 97 -8.99 22.91 -6.40
C GLU A 97 -8.83 23.78 -5.15
N ARG A 98 -8.14 24.91 -5.31
CA ARG A 98 -7.77 25.79 -4.17
C ARG A 98 -8.98 26.25 -3.37
N ASP A 99 -10.07 26.52 -4.08
CA ASP A 99 -11.30 27.08 -3.53
C ASP A 99 -12.12 26.02 -2.78
N ALA A 100 -11.99 24.75 -3.17
CA ALA A 100 -12.66 23.61 -2.54
C ALA A 100 -11.87 23.02 -1.36
N TYR A 101 -10.57 23.32 -1.28
CA TYR A 101 -9.67 22.77 -0.26
C TYR A 101 -10.14 23.00 1.19
N PRO A 102 -10.63 24.19 1.59
CA PRO A 102 -11.06 24.44 2.97
C PRO A 102 -12.27 23.61 3.41
N THR A 103 -13.11 23.16 2.48
CA THR A 103 -14.32 22.38 2.78
C THR A 103 -14.11 20.87 2.61
N MET A 104 -12.93 20.43 2.20
CA MET A 104 -12.65 19.01 1.97
C MET A 104 -12.90 18.13 3.20
N THR A 105 -12.65 18.63 4.41
CA THR A 105 -12.88 17.86 5.65
C THR A 105 -14.37 17.63 5.94
N LEU A 106 -15.27 18.38 5.29
CA LEU A 106 -16.71 18.15 5.35
C LEU A 106 -17.14 17.02 4.39
N GLU A 107 -16.50 16.94 3.23
CA GLU A 107 -16.78 15.92 2.21
C GLU A 107 -16.08 14.59 2.52
N PHE A 108 -14.88 14.66 3.10
CA PHE A 108 -14.01 13.55 3.42
C PHE A 108 -13.60 13.64 4.90
N PRO A 109 -14.48 13.24 5.84
CA PRO A 109 -14.20 13.30 7.27
C PRO A 109 -13.08 12.36 7.71
N GLU A 110 -12.72 11.39 6.90
CA GLU A 110 -11.66 10.42 7.16
C GLU A 110 -10.24 10.92 6.84
N LEU A 111 -10.06 12.11 6.28
CA LEU A 111 -8.73 12.60 5.89
C LEU A 111 -7.76 12.63 7.08
N ASP A 112 -6.49 12.28 6.81
CA ASP A 112 -5.43 12.50 7.77
C ASP A 112 -5.22 14.01 7.97
N THR A 113 -5.60 14.52 9.14
CA THR A 113 -5.56 15.95 9.45
C THR A 113 -4.15 16.53 9.38
N LYS A 114 -3.12 15.76 9.75
CA LYS A 114 -1.72 16.24 9.70
C LYS A 114 -1.26 16.42 8.27
N VAL A 115 -1.54 15.45 7.41
CA VAL A 115 -1.21 15.52 5.98
C VAL A 115 -2.03 16.62 5.30
N TYR A 116 -3.31 16.73 5.60
CA TYR A 116 -4.17 17.82 5.11
C TYR A 116 -3.55 19.20 5.40
N HIS A 117 -3.19 19.49 6.65
CA HIS A 117 -2.56 20.78 6.99
C HIS A 117 -1.19 20.95 6.34
N ALA A 118 -0.39 19.89 6.25
CA ALA A 118 0.92 19.94 5.62
C ALA A 118 0.81 20.30 4.13
N VAL A 119 -0.05 19.61 3.37
CA VAL A 119 -0.22 19.87 1.94
C VAL A 119 -0.81 21.25 1.70
N ALA A 120 -1.75 21.72 2.52
CA ALA A 120 -2.25 23.09 2.46
C ALA A 120 -1.11 24.12 2.59
N LYS A 121 -0.23 23.94 3.59
CA LYS A 121 0.94 24.78 3.81
C LYS A 121 1.89 24.74 2.59
N MET A 122 2.22 23.54 2.10
CA MET A 122 3.10 23.36 0.94
C MET A 122 2.55 24.03 -0.33
N ARG A 123 1.22 24.00 -0.52
CA ARG A 123 0.51 24.63 -1.66
C ARG A 123 0.15 26.09 -1.41
N THR A 124 0.54 26.67 -0.26
CA THR A 124 0.20 28.04 0.16
C THR A 124 -1.30 28.33 0.14
N ILE A 125 -2.11 27.37 0.57
CA ILE A 125 -3.56 27.50 0.70
C ILE A 125 -3.87 27.94 2.13
N PRO A 126 -4.55 29.08 2.33
CA PRO A 126 -4.96 29.52 3.66
C PRO A 126 -6.05 28.58 4.18
N LEU A 127 -5.84 28.04 5.37
CA LEU A 127 -6.86 27.34 6.12
C LEU A 127 -7.33 28.28 7.24
N GLU A 128 -8.64 28.46 7.37
CA GLU A 128 -9.20 29.09 8.57
C GLU A 128 -8.75 28.27 9.78
N ALA A 129 -8.24 28.95 10.81
CA ALA A 129 -7.87 28.26 12.05
C ALA A 129 -9.14 27.62 12.63
N SER A 130 -9.21 26.28 12.63
CA SER A 130 -10.28 25.58 13.36
C SER A 130 -10.24 26.05 14.81
N SER A 131 -11.34 26.69 15.22
CA SER A 131 -11.57 27.15 16.59
C SER A 131 -11.86 25.97 17.51
#